data_AF-A0A847CKM7-F1
#
_entry.id   AF-A0A847CKM7-F1
#
_cell.length_a   1.000
_cell.length_b   1.000
_cell.length_c   1.000
_cell.angle_alpha   90.00
_cell.angle_beta   90.00
_cell.angle_gamma   90.00
#
_symmetry.space_group_name_H-M   'P 1'
#
loop_
_entity.id
_entity.type
_entity.pdbx_description
1 polymer ?
#
loop_
_entity_poly.entity_id
_entity_poly.type
_entity_poly.pdbx_seq_one_letter_code
_entity_poly.pdbx_strand_id
1 'polypeptide(L)'
;MSDIFKDLEDVVSDVVKDVEKNLNKLGEKIDKESKKLDIKSQIGNHERKIRQNYTKLGKAYYNNLENNESMTQVDIIVDSIKANLKVVELLKKQLDDLD
;
A
#
# COMPACT_ATOMS: atom_id res chain seq x y z
N MET A 1 -38.84 41.19 16.49
CA MET A 1 -38.13 41.15 15.19
C MET A 1 -36.70 40.59 15.33
N SER A 2 -36.27 40.08 16.50
CA SER A 2 -34.93 39.50 16.71
C SER A 2 -34.87 37.97 16.65
N ASP A 3 -35.99 37.27 16.85
CA ASP A 3 -35.95 35.80 17.04
C ASP A 3 -35.83 35.05 15.72
N ILE A 4 -36.48 35.54 14.65
CA ILE A 4 -36.38 34.97 13.30
C ILE A 4 -34.95 35.08 12.74
N PHE A 5 -34.22 36.15 13.08
CA PHE A 5 -32.84 36.32 12.63
C PHE A 5 -31.86 35.41 13.37
N LYS A 6 -32.10 35.13 14.67
CA LYS A 6 -31.31 34.17 15.44
C LYS A 6 -31.52 32.74 14.97
N ASP A 7 -32.76 32.34 14.74
CA ASP A 7 -33.07 30.98 14.24
C ASP A 7 -32.46 30.75 12.84
N LEU A 8 -32.41 31.78 11.99
CA LEU A 8 -31.74 31.69 10.69
C LEU A 8 -30.22 31.58 10.82
N GLU A 9 -29.62 32.32 11.75
CA GLU A 9 -28.17 32.32 11.98
C GLU A 9 -27.68 30.99 12.59
N ASP A 10 -28.50 30.38 13.45
CA ASP A 10 -28.24 29.05 14.02
C ASP A 10 -28.39 27.95 12.95
N VAL A 11 -29.44 27.99 12.12
CA VAL A 11 -29.62 27.03 11.02
C VAL A 11 -28.51 27.15 9.97
N VAL A 12 -28.09 28.36 9.60
CA VAL A 12 -26.98 28.58 8.67
C VAL A 12 -25.66 28.10 9.27
N SER A 13 -25.42 28.36 10.56
CA SER A 13 -24.21 27.88 11.25
C SER A 13 -24.14 26.35 11.32
N ASP A 14 -25.26 25.67 11.54
CA ASP A 14 -25.29 24.21 11.61
C ASP A 14 -25.11 23.57 10.23
N VAL A 15 -25.68 24.16 9.17
CA VAL A 15 -25.46 23.72 7.78
C VAL A 15 -23.99 23.90 7.38
N VAL A 16 -23.37 25.04 7.72
CA VAL A 16 -21.95 25.29 7.42
C VAL A 16 -21.06 24.29 8.18
N LYS A 17 -21.31 24.03 9.46
CA LYS A 17 -20.57 23.04 10.24
C LYS A 17 -20.73 21.62 9.70
N ASP A 18 -21.92 21.26 9.20
CA ASP A 18 -22.15 19.94 8.61
C ASP A 18 -21.48 19.81 7.25
N VAL A 19 -21.46 20.87 6.43
CA VAL A 19 -20.70 20.90 5.17
C VAL A 19 -19.20 20.81 5.43
N GLU A 20 -18.65 21.59 6.37
CA GLU A 20 -17.23 21.52 6.74
C GLU A 20 -16.85 20.14 7.30
N LYS A 21 -17.68 19.56 8.17
CA LYS A 21 -17.47 18.19 8.67
C LYS A 21 -17.53 17.15 7.56
N ASN A 22 -18.42 17.30 6.60
CA ASN A 22 -18.56 16.37 5.49
C ASN A 22 -17.42 16.49 4.47
N LEU A 23 -16.94 17.71 4.20
CA LEU A 23 -15.77 17.96 3.35
C LEU A 23 -14.49 17.39 3.97
N ASN A 24 -14.28 17.58 5.28
CA ASN A 24 -13.14 17.00 6.00
C ASN A 24 -13.17 15.47 5.97
N LYS A 25 -14.32 14.84 6.20
CA LYS A 25 -14.50 13.38 6.06
C LYS A 25 -14.27 12.88 4.64
N LEU A 26 -14.60 13.69 3.62
CA LEU A 26 -14.37 13.35 2.22
C LEU A 26 -12.88 13.39 1.87
N GLY A 27 -12.17 14.42 2.34
CA GLY A 27 -10.72 14.52 2.24
C GLY A 27 -10.00 13.35 2.90
N GLU A 28 -10.36 13.02 4.14
CA GLU A 28 -9.80 11.89 4.87
C GLU A 28 -10.03 10.54 4.17
N LYS A 29 -11.22 10.34 3.58
CA LYS A 29 -11.51 9.14 2.78
C LYS A 29 -10.68 9.06 1.50
N ILE A 30 -10.51 10.18 0.79
CA ILE A 30 -9.69 10.24 -0.43
C ILE A 30 -8.22 9.95 -0.09
N ASP A 31 -7.71 10.53 1.00
CA ASP A 31 -6.34 10.28 1.46
C ASP A 31 -6.13 8.82 1.87
N LYS A 32 -7.14 8.22 2.54
CA LYS A 32 -7.13 6.80 2.92
C LYS A 32 -7.07 5.91 1.68
N GLU A 33 -7.92 6.14 0.68
CA GLU A 33 -7.94 5.36 -0.56
C GLU A 33 -6.66 5.55 -1.41
N SER A 34 -6.12 6.77 -1.47
CA SER A 34 -4.85 7.06 -2.14
C SER A 34 -3.70 6.26 -1.50
N LYS A 35 -3.62 6.25 -0.16
CA LYS A 35 -2.63 5.45 0.57
C LYS A 35 -2.79 3.95 0.31
N LYS A 36 -4.02 3.44 0.27
CA LYS A 36 -4.28 2.02 -0.07
C LYS A 36 -3.77 1.67 -1.48
N LEU A 37 -4.02 2.54 -2.45
CA LEU A 37 -3.54 2.33 -3.83
C LEU A 37 -2.02 2.34 -3.92
N ASP A 38 -1.36 3.25 -3.21
CA ASP A 38 0.10 3.30 -3.17
C ASP A 38 0.69 2.02 -2.53
N ILE A 39 0.16 1.60 -1.38
CA ILE A 39 0.58 0.35 -0.72
C ILE A 39 0.37 -0.86 -1.64
N LYS A 40 -0.78 -0.96 -2.32
CA LYS A 40 -1.05 -2.03 -3.30
C LYS A 40 -0.04 -2.03 -4.45
N SER A 41 0.31 -0.85 -4.96
CA SER A 41 1.36 -0.68 -5.99
C SER A 41 2.72 -1.17 -5.48
N GLN A 42 3.11 -0.78 -4.27
CA GLN A 42 4.35 -1.22 -3.64
C GLN A 42 4.38 -2.75 -3.45
N ILE A 43 3.30 -3.37 -2.98
CA ILE A 43 3.16 -4.83 -2.89
C ILE A 43 3.41 -5.47 -4.24
N GLY A 44 2.73 -5.00 -5.30
CA GLY A 44 2.89 -5.54 -6.65
C GLY A 44 4.32 -5.43 -7.19
N ASN A 45 5.04 -4.35 -6.86
CA ASN A 45 6.45 -4.17 -7.20
C ASN A 45 7.35 -5.19 -6.49
N HIS A 46 7.16 -5.41 -5.19
CA HIS A 46 7.94 -6.39 -4.44
C HIS A 46 7.63 -7.84 -4.86
N GLU A 47 6.36 -8.17 -5.15
CA GLU A 47 5.99 -9.48 -5.71
C GLU A 47 6.63 -9.73 -7.08
N ARG A 48 6.73 -8.69 -7.93
CA ARG A 48 7.45 -8.79 -9.21
C ARG A 48 8.93 -9.10 -9.00
N LYS A 49 9.59 -8.42 -8.04
CA LYS A 49 10.99 -8.68 -7.68
C LYS A 49 11.19 -10.10 -7.16
N ILE A 50 10.27 -10.59 -6.31
CA ILE A 50 10.28 -11.98 -5.82
C ILE A 50 10.24 -12.97 -6.99
N ARG A 51 9.29 -12.80 -7.93
CA ARG A 51 9.19 -13.66 -9.11
C ARG A 51 10.48 -13.63 -9.94
N GLN A 52 11.05 -12.45 -10.19
CA GLN A 52 12.30 -12.32 -10.93
C GLN A 52 13.47 -13.04 -10.24
N ASN A 53 13.58 -12.94 -8.92
CA ASN A 53 14.62 -13.62 -8.16
C ASN A 53 14.43 -15.13 -8.14
N TYR A 54 13.20 -15.64 -7.99
CA TYR A 54 12.93 -17.07 -8.16
C TYR A 54 13.29 -17.57 -9.56
N THR A 55 13.01 -16.80 -10.61
CA THR A 55 13.43 -17.14 -11.97
C THR A 55 14.96 -17.21 -12.09
N LYS A 56 15.69 -16.25 -11.49
CA LYS A 56 17.17 -16.29 -11.47
C LYS A 56 17.69 -17.52 -10.73
N LEU A 57 17.10 -17.84 -9.58
CA LEU A 57 17.46 -19.01 -8.79
C LEU A 57 17.23 -20.31 -9.57
N GLY A 58 16.07 -20.44 -10.20
CA GLY A 58 15.73 -21.60 -11.03
C GLY A 58 16.65 -21.76 -12.24
N LYS A 59 17.03 -20.66 -12.90
CA LYS A 59 18.02 -20.67 -13.99
C LYS A 59 19.40 -21.09 -13.51
N ALA A 60 19.86 -20.55 -12.38
CA ALA A 60 21.14 -20.94 -11.79
C ALA A 60 21.16 -22.43 -11.44
N TYR A 61 20.06 -22.94 -10.89
CA TYR A 61 19.91 -24.36 -10.58
C TYR A 61 19.92 -25.24 -11.84
N TYR A 62 19.16 -24.86 -12.88
CA TYR A 62 19.15 -25.58 -14.15
C TYR A 62 20.55 -25.64 -14.78
N ASN A 63 21.24 -24.50 -14.87
CA ASN A 63 22.59 -24.43 -15.44
C ASN A 63 23.60 -25.25 -14.64
N ASN A 64 23.44 -25.31 -13.32
CA ASN A 64 24.28 -26.16 -12.48
C ASN A 64 24.08 -27.64 -12.79
N LEU A 65 22.84 -28.08 -12.99
CA LEU A 65 22.55 -29.47 -13.34
C LEU A 65 22.97 -29.83 -14.77
N GLU A 66 22.71 -28.96 -15.74
CA GLU A 66 22.90 -29.24 -17.17
C GLU A 66 24.34 -29.01 -17.62
N ASN A 67 24.96 -27.92 -17.16
CA ASN A 67 26.27 -27.46 -17.64
C ASN A 67 27.38 -27.57 -16.59
N ASN A 68 27.08 -28.07 -15.39
CA ASN A 68 28.00 -28.09 -14.24
C ASN A 68 28.51 -26.69 -13.85
N GLU A 69 27.74 -25.64 -14.16
CA GLU A 69 28.06 -24.26 -13.80
C GLU A 69 27.91 -24.05 -12.28
N SER A 70 28.84 -23.34 -11.65
CA SER A 70 28.72 -23.02 -10.22
C SER A 70 27.54 -22.08 -9.98
N MET A 71 26.69 -22.40 -9.00
CA MET A 71 25.58 -21.54 -8.58
C MET A 71 26.07 -20.33 -7.76
N THR A 72 26.74 -19.41 -8.44
CA THR A 72 27.25 -18.19 -7.82
C THR A 72 26.11 -17.23 -7.44
N GLN A 73 26.28 -16.50 -6.34
CA GLN A 73 25.35 -15.48 -5.84
C GLN A 73 23.95 -15.99 -5.40
N VAL A 74 23.77 -17.30 -5.22
CA VAL A 74 22.51 -17.88 -4.73
C VAL A 74 22.08 -17.28 -3.40
N ASP A 75 23.01 -17.15 -2.45
CA ASP A 75 22.71 -16.63 -1.13
C ASP A 75 22.13 -15.21 -1.20
N ILE A 76 22.72 -14.37 -2.05
CA ILE A 76 22.24 -13.00 -2.29
C ILE A 76 20.83 -13.00 -2.89
N ILE A 77 20.56 -13.92 -3.84
CA ILE A 77 19.23 -14.06 -4.45
C ILE A 77 18.20 -14.50 -3.41
N VAL A 78 18.55 -15.48 -2.57
CA VAL A 78 17.69 -15.99 -1.50
C VAL A 78 17.41 -14.92 -0.45
N ASP A 79 18.43 -14.18 -0.02
CA ASP A 79 18.28 -13.09 0.94
C ASP A 79 17.42 -11.95 0.36
N SER A 80 17.58 -11.66 -0.94
CA SER A 80 16.70 -10.72 -1.63
C SER A 80 15.24 -11.21 -1.63
N ILE A 81 14.99 -12.51 -1.87
CA ILE A 81 13.63 -13.08 -1.80
C ILE A 81 13.05 -12.90 -0.38
N LYS A 82 13.81 -13.29 0.66
CA LYS A 82 13.38 -13.15 2.07
C LYS A 82 13.05 -11.69 2.42
N ALA A 83 13.92 -10.76 2.03
CA ALA A 83 13.71 -9.33 2.30
C ALA A 83 12.44 -8.82 1.62
N ASN A 84 12.23 -9.13 0.34
CA ASN A 84 11.02 -8.69 -0.37
C ASN A 84 9.76 -9.35 0.20
N LEU A 85 9.80 -10.62 0.60
CA LEU A 85 8.67 -11.28 1.27
C LEU A 85 8.32 -10.58 2.59
N LYS A 86 9.32 -10.20 3.38
CA LYS A 86 9.08 -9.48 4.63
C LYS A 86 8.46 -8.11 4.39
N VAL A 87 8.91 -7.39 3.36
CA VAL A 87 8.30 -6.11 2.98
C VAL A 87 6.85 -6.30 2.56
N VAL A 88 6.53 -7.32 1.75
CA VAL A 88 5.14 -7.63 1.37
C VAL A 88 4.28 -7.93 2.61
N GLU A 89 4.78 -8.70 3.59
CA GLU A 89 4.06 -8.97 4.83
C GLU A 89 3.75 -7.68 5.60
N LEU A 90 4.73 -6.78 5.74
CA LEU A 90 4.55 -5.50 6.43
C LEU A 90 3.58 -4.58 5.70
N LEU A 91 3.67 -4.50 4.37
CA LEU A 91 2.74 -3.70 3.55
C LEU A 91 1.31 -4.25 3.60
N LYS A 92 1.13 -5.56 3.64
CA LYS A 92 -0.20 -6.17 3.82
C LYS A 92 -0.80 -5.83 5.18
N LYS A 93 -0.01 -5.91 6.26
CA LYS A 93 -0.45 -5.44 7.59
C LYS A 93 -0.85 -3.97 7.59
N GLN A 94 -0.05 -3.11 6.96
CA GLN A 94 -0.39 -1.69 6.82
C GLN A 94 -1.67 -1.46 6.01
N LEU A 95 -1.92 -2.28 4.99
CA LEU A 95 -3.15 -2.22 4.22
C LEU A 95 -4.36 -2.65 5.06
N ASP A 96 -4.23 -3.72 5.84
CA ASP A 96 -5.28 -4.22 6.73
C ASP A 96 -5.59 -3.21 7.85
N ASP A 97 -4.58 -2.54 8.41
CA ASP A 97 -4.74 -1.46 9.40
C ASP A 97 -5.44 -0.21 8.80
N LEU A 98 -5.38 -0.07 7.48
CA LEU A 98 -6.06 0.96 6.72
C LEU A 98 -7.42 0.49 6.20
N ASP A 99 -7.89 -0.74 6.38
CA ASP A 99 -9.25 -1.12 5.98
C ASP A 99 -10.26 -0.76 7.07
#